data_AF-A0AAV6VSR7-F1
#
_entry.id   AF-A0AAV6VSR7-F1
#
_cell.length_a   1.000
_cell.length_b   1.000
_cell.length_c   1.000
_cell.angle_alpha   90.00
_cell.angle_beta   90.00
_cell.angle_gamma   90.00
#
_symmetry.space_group_name_H-M   'P 1'
#
loop_
_entity.id
_entity.type
_entity.pdbx_description
1 polymer ?
#
loop_
_entity_poly.entity_id
_entity_poly.type
_entity_poly.pdbx_seq_one_letter_code
_entity_poly.pdbx_strand_id
1 'polypeptide(L)'
;MESYARPSDSGDKCARRLSMDWNKISKCANGDEGNRLLHEMAGLTNSLTPRLHFVPWINVNKVHTDNQQMKSLYDLKGVVCDSFGVKHSRC
;
A
#
# COMPACT_ATOMS: atom_id res chain seq x y z
N MET A 1 16.31 1.73 -4.27
CA MET A 1 15.60 2.30 -5.44
C MET A 1 15.23 1.15 -6.35
N GLU A 2 13.97 1.04 -6.73
CA GLU A 2 13.45 -0.10 -7.49
C GLU A 2 14.28 -0.34 -8.76
N SER A 3 14.89 -1.51 -8.85
CA SER A 3 15.91 -1.86 -9.84
C SER A 3 15.34 -2.36 -11.17
N TYR A 4 14.08 -2.03 -11.49
CA TYR A 4 13.39 -2.53 -12.68
C TYR A 4 12.99 -1.37 -13.59
N ALA A 5 13.29 -1.52 -14.88
CA ALA A 5 13.00 -0.50 -15.89
C ALA A 5 11.51 -0.11 -15.93
N ARG A 6 10.60 -1.06 -15.63
CA ARG A 6 9.16 -0.84 -15.37
C ARG A 6 8.59 -1.95 -14.47
N PRO A 7 8.12 -1.66 -13.25
CA PRO A 7 7.46 -2.65 -12.38
C PRO A 7 6.23 -3.32 -13.00
N SER A 8 5.52 -2.62 -13.91
CA SER A 8 4.37 -3.15 -14.67
C SER A 8 4.69 -4.42 -15.45
N ASP A 9 5.92 -4.55 -15.93
CA ASP A 9 6.34 -5.66 -16.79
C ASP A 9 6.53 -6.95 -15.99
N SER A 10 6.60 -6.84 -14.65
CA SER A 10 6.67 -7.99 -13.75
C SER A 10 5.29 -8.53 -13.36
N GLY A 11 4.21 -7.85 -13.74
CA GLY A 11 2.85 -8.19 -13.33
C GLY A 11 2.44 -9.64 -13.64
N ASP A 12 2.61 -10.08 -14.90
CA ASP A 12 2.29 -11.48 -15.31
C ASP A 12 3.12 -12.51 -14.53
N LYS A 13 4.43 -12.25 -14.40
CA LYS A 13 5.35 -13.14 -13.67
C LYS A 13 4.94 -13.30 -12.21
N CYS A 14 4.57 -12.21 -11.54
CA CYS A 14 4.12 -12.23 -10.15
C CYS A 14 2.75 -12.90 -10.00
N ALA A 15 1.81 -12.60 -10.90
CA ALA A 15 0.48 -13.23 -10.91
C ALA A 15 0.61 -14.77 -11.02
N ARG A 16 1.43 -15.27 -11.94
CA ARG A 16 1.69 -16.72 -12.07
C ARG A 16 2.28 -17.34 -10.81
N ARG A 17 3.25 -16.68 -10.18
CA ARG A 17 3.87 -17.13 -8.92
C ARG A 17 2.87 -17.22 -7.77
N LEU A 18 1.87 -16.34 -7.75
CA LEU A 18 0.80 -16.30 -6.75
C LEU A 18 -0.44 -17.09 -7.19
N SER A 19 -0.37 -17.83 -8.30
CA SER A 19 -1.50 -18.58 -8.88
C SER A 19 -2.74 -17.71 -9.16
N MET A 20 -2.53 -16.46 -9.57
CA MET A 20 -3.55 -15.51 -9.96
C MET A 20 -3.68 -15.41 -11.48
N ASP A 21 -4.90 -15.13 -11.98
CA ASP A 21 -5.18 -14.95 -13.40
C ASP A 21 -4.75 -13.55 -13.88
N TRP A 22 -3.62 -13.48 -14.57
CA TRP A 22 -3.09 -12.24 -15.12
C TRP A 22 -4.05 -11.56 -16.11
N ASN A 23 -4.79 -12.33 -16.92
CA ASN A 23 -5.68 -11.75 -17.92
C ASN A 23 -6.83 -11.00 -17.25
N LYS A 24 -7.37 -11.52 -16.15
CA LYS A 24 -8.38 -10.80 -15.34
C LYS A 24 -7.81 -9.52 -14.72
N ILE A 25 -6.61 -9.59 -14.13
CA ILE A 25 -5.95 -8.43 -13.51
C ILE A 25 -5.67 -7.35 -14.56
N SER A 26 -5.05 -7.72 -15.68
CA SER A 26 -4.71 -6.79 -16.76
C SER A 26 -5.96 -6.18 -17.41
N LYS A 27 -7.02 -6.97 -17.60
CA LYS A 27 -8.31 -6.45 -18.11
C LYS A 27 -8.92 -5.43 -17.14
N CYS A 28 -8.90 -5.70 -15.83
CA CYS A 28 -9.39 -4.76 -14.82
C CYS A 28 -8.54 -3.48 -14.81
N ALA A 29 -7.22 -3.60 -14.74
CA ALA A 29 -6.29 -2.46 -14.67
C ALA A 29 -6.38 -1.53 -15.88
N ASN A 30 -6.63 -2.06 -17.08
CA ASN A 30 -6.75 -1.29 -18.32
C ASN A 30 -8.20 -0.91 -18.69
N GLY A 31 -9.18 -1.26 -17.85
CA GLY A 31 -10.60 -1.04 -18.11
C GLY A 31 -11.26 -0.05 -17.15
N ASP A 32 -12.57 0.14 -17.34
CA ASP A 32 -13.37 1.08 -16.54
C ASP A 32 -13.37 0.74 -15.04
N GLU A 33 -13.30 -0.54 -14.69
CA GLU A 33 -13.20 -0.97 -13.29
C GLU A 33 -11.92 -0.45 -12.63
N GLY A 34 -10.77 -0.58 -13.29
CA GLY A 34 -9.51 -0.04 -12.81
C GLY A 34 -9.56 1.48 -12.66
N ASN A 35 -10.13 2.19 -13.62
CA ASN A 35 -10.29 3.64 -13.54
C ASN A 35 -11.19 4.07 -12.37
N ARG A 36 -12.31 3.37 -12.14
CA ARG A 36 -13.18 3.61 -10.99
C ARG A 36 -12.45 3.39 -9.66
N LEU A 37 -11.70 2.30 -9.55
CA LEU A 37 -10.92 1.99 -8.35
C LEU A 37 -9.83 3.06 -8.10
N LEU A 38 -9.16 3.53 -9.15
CA LEU A 38 -8.19 4.64 -9.04
C LEU A 38 -8.86 5.94 -8.55
N HIS A 39 -10.05 6.26 -9.05
CA HIS A 39 -10.82 7.42 -8.58
C HIS A 39 -11.19 7.30 -7.09
N GLU A 40 -11.62 6.12 -6.64
CA GLU A 40 -11.91 5.85 -5.22
C GLU A 40 -10.68 6.02 -4.34
N MET A 41 -9.52 5.50 -4.77
CA MET A 41 -8.24 5.68 -4.05
C MET A 41 -7.81 7.16 -4.02
N ALA A 42 -8.06 7.92 -5.08
CA ALA A 42 -7.83 9.36 -5.09
C ALA A 42 -8.72 10.09 -4.06
N GLY A 43 -9.99 9.70 -3.95
CA GLY A 43 -10.91 10.19 -2.92
C GLY A 43 -10.38 9.93 -1.51
N LEU A 44 -9.95 8.70 -1.23
CA LEU A 44 -9.34 8.34 0.05
C LEU A 44 -8.07 9.15 0.33
N THR A 45 -7.19 9.30 -0.66
CA THR A 45 -5.93 10.05 -0.54
C THR A 45 -6.18 11.54 -0.27
N ASN A 46 -7.15 12.14 -0.97
CA ASN A 46 -7.52 13.55 -0.78
C ASN A 46 -8.19 13.80 0.57
N SER A 47 -8.82 12.78 1.16
CA SER A 47 -9.46 12.86 2.48
C SER A 47 -8.48 12.71 3.66
N LEU A 48 -7.20 12.44 3.40
CA LEU A 48 -6.19 12.26 4.44
C LEU A 48 -6.04 13.50 5.32
N THR A 49 -5.94 13.28 6.63
CA THR A 49 -5.66 14.30 7.64
C THR A 49 -4.47 13.83 8.50
N PRO A 50 -3.33 14.57 8.53
CA PRO A 50 -3.06 15.77 7.75
C PRO A 50 -2.96 15.46 6.24
N ARG A 51 -3.03 16.52 5.41
CA ARG A 51 -2.95 16.36 3.96
C ARG A 51 -1.59 15.76 3.56
N LEU A 52 -1.66 14.82 2.62
CA LEU A 52 -0.49 14.20 2.00
C LEU A 52 0.44 15.26 1.41
N HIS A 53 1.72 15.21 1.76
CA HIS A 53 2.75 16.10 1.18
C HIS A 53 4.02 15.36 0.75
N PHE A 54 4.17 14.09 1.10
CA PHE A 54 5.23 13.22 0.59
C PHE A 54 4.79 11.76 0.62
N VAL A 55 5.51 10.90 -0.09
CA VAL A 55 5.34 9.45 -0.04
C VAL A 55 6.64 8.76 0.38
N PRO A 56 6.58 7.65 1.14
CA PRO A 56 5.36 6.95 1.58
C PRO A 56 4.66 7.63 2.77
N TRP A 57 3.33 7.60 2.77
CA TRP A 57 2.46 8.17 3.82
C TRP A 57 1.77 7.04 4.59
N ILE A 58 2.20 6.82 5.83
CA ILE A 58 1.88 5.64 6.61
C ILE A 58 0.86 6.01 7.68
N ASN A 59 -0.27 5.32 7.63
CA ASN A 59 -1.32 5.43 8.64
C ASN A 59 -1.46 4.07 9.34
N VAL A 60 -1.46 4.06 10.66
CA VAL A 60 -1.76 2.86 11.45
C VAL A 60 -3.07 3.11 12.18
N ASN A 61 -3.99 2.14 12.11
CA ASN A 61 -5.34 2.29 12.66
C ASN A 61 -6.07 3.55 12.14
N LYS A 62 -5.85 3.89 10.86
CA LYS A 62 -6.41 5.08 10.19
C LYS A 62 -5.97 6.43 10.76
N VAL A 63 -4.97 6.45 11.65
CA VAL A 63 -4.40 7.68 12.23
C VAL A 63 -3.02 7.94 11.64
N HIS A 64 -2.72 9.22 11.42
CA HIS A 64 -1.40 9.68 11.04
C HIS A 64 -0.84 10.63 12.09
N THR A 65 0.43 10.42 12.48
CA THR A 65 1.20 11.38 13.27
C THR A 65 2.64 11.38 12.77
N ASP A 66 3.32 12.53 12.84
CA ASP A 66 4.70 12.66 12.37
C ASP A 66 5.66 11.70 13.09
N ASN A 67 5.47 11.51 14.40
CA ASN A 67 6.25 10.56 15.20
C ASN A 67 6.05 9.12 14.73
N GLN A 68 4.80 8.73 14.46
CA GLN A 68 4.50 7.39 13.94
C GLN A 68 5.07 7.21 12.53
N GLN A 69 4.90 8.21 11.66
CA GLN A 69 5.43 8.21 10.31
C GLN A 69 6.94 8.01 10.33
N MET A 70 7.67 8.81 11.12
CA MET A 70 9.11 8.72 11.27
C MET A 70 9.53 7.33 11.76
N LYS A 71 8.92 6.81 12.84
CA LYS A 71 9.23 5.46 13.34
C LYS A 71 8.92 4.38 12.31
N SER A 72 7.79 4.49 11.59
CA SER A 72 7.35 3.50 10.62
C SER A 72 8.26 3.42 9.38
N LEU A 73 8.93 4.51 9.02
CA LEU A 73 9.93 4.52 7.95
C LEU A 73 11.15 3.66 8.30
N TYR A 74 11.47 3.47 9.58
CA TYR A 74 12.63 2.70 10.05
C TYR A 74 12.24 1.31 10.60
N ASP A 75 11.16 1.23 11.37
CA ASP A 75 10.68 0.01 12.02
C ASP A 75 9.14 -0.02 12.07
N LEU A 76 8.53 -0.26 10.89
CA LEU A 76 7.08 -0.47 10.81
C LEU A 76 6.62 -1.66 11.67
N LYS A 77 7.45 -2.69 11.83
CA LYS A 77 7.10 -3.88 12.61
C LYS A 77 6.92 -3.52 14.09
N GLY A 78 7.84 -2.78 14.69
CA GLY A 78 7.74 -2.29 16.07
C GLY A 78 6.47 -1.46 16.28
N VAL A 79 6.20 -0.51 15.38
CA VAL A 79 4.98 0.32 15.45
C VAL A 79 3.70 -0.52 15.40
N VAL A 80 3.64 -1.54 14.54
CA VAL A 80 2.49 -2.45 14.46
C VAL A 80 2.36 -3.28 15.73
N CYS A 81 3.47 -3.81 16.26
CA CYS A 81 3.48 -4.59 17.49
C CYS A 81 3.00 -3.79 18.70
N ASP A 82 3.46 -2.55 18.85
CA ASP A 82 2.99 -1.62 19.88
C ASP A 82 1.47 -1.33 19.75
N SER A 83 0.97 -1.31 18.52
CA SER A 83 -0.44 -1.02 18.21
C SER A 83 -1.36 -2.25 18.25
N PHE A 84 -0.83 -3.47 18.33
CA PHE A 84 -1.60 -4.71 18.14
C PHE A 84 -2.53 -5.03 19.32
N GLY A 85 -2.32 -4.40 20.47
CA GLY A 85 -3.20 -4.51 21.66
C GLY A 85 -3.19 -5.88 22.35
N VAL A 86 -2.65 -6.92 21.73
CA VAL A 86 -2.45 -8.26 22.28
C VAL A 86 -1.01 -8.70 22.08
N LYS A 87 -0.51 -9.60 22.94
CA LYS A 87 0.82 -10.17 22.77
C LYS A 87 0.81 -11.15 21.60
N HIS A 88 1.63 -10.90 20.59
CA HIS A 88 1.81 -11.79 19.44
C HIS A 88 3.22 -12.36 19.48
N SER A 89 3.43 -13.62 19.09
CA SER A 89 4.74 -14.31 19.21
C SER A 89 5.84 -13.78 18.28
N ARG A 90 5.45 -13.00 17.28
CA ARG A 90 6.38 -12.30 16.36
C ARG A 90 6.57 -10.82 16.73
N CYS A 91 5.87 -10.40 17.77
CA CYS A 91 6.18 -9.27 18.63
C CYS A 91 6.84 -9.83 19.91
#